data_AF-A0A4U8SCF0-F1
#
_entry.id   AF-A0A4U8SCF0-F1
#
_cell.length_a   1.000
_cell.length_b   1.000
_cell.length_c   1.000
_cell.angle_alpha   90.00
_cell.angle_beta   90.00
_cell.angle_gamma   90.00
#
_symmetry.space_group_name_H-M   'P 1'
#
loop_
_entity.id
_entity.type
_entity.pdbx_description
1 polymer ?
#
loop_
_entity_poly.entity_id
_entity_poly.type
_entity_poly.pdbx_seq_one_letter_code
_entity_poly.pdbx_strand_id
1 'polypeptide(L)'
;MGQWISSKEFLVLKNFTLQKDKNVLYQKVKRANDKQKMFITLNKQYFTFTYTNGIGRGGKVLQIWSEPFKSEAEAEAFLHNYRVDMLEKMAKHTFGVSNEITTNATHTLHALNDMSSGAVVSGGVNDTLA
;
A
#
# COMPACT_ATOMS: atom_id res chain seq x y z
N MET A 1 -1.00 -15.82 -8.69
CA MET A 1 -0.86 -14.66 -7.77
C MET A 1 0.50 -14.10 -8.05
N GLY A 2 0.55 -12.84 -8.51
CA GLY A 2 1.80 -12.18 -8.83
C GLY A 2 2.72 -12.09 -7.64
N GLN A 3 4.02 -12.02 -7.92
CA GLN A 3 5.05 -11.90 -6.91
C GLN A 3 6.16 -10.96 -7.41
N TRP A 4 6.83 -10.30 -6.47
CA TRP A 4 8.02 -9.50 -6.77
C TRP A 4 9.20 -10.43 -7.00
N ILE A 5 9.73 -10.41 -8.23
CA ILE A 5 10.89 -11.23 -8.63
C ILE A 5 12.07 -10.33 -8.99
N SER A 6 13.27 -10.88 -8.90
CA SER A 6 14.47 -10.18 -9.34
C SER A 6 14.46 -9.97 -10.86
N SER A 7 15.20 -8.95 -11.33
CA SER A 7 15.38 -8.73 -12.77
C SER A 7 15.93 -9.94 -13.53
N LYS A 8 16.76 -10.78 -12.88
CA LYS A 8 17.28 -12.02 -13.48
C LYS A 8 16.17 -13.06 -13.69
N GLU A 9 15.36 -13.30 -12.65
CA GLU A 9 14.23 -14.23 -12.72
C GLU A 9 13.18 -13.75 -13.72
N PHE A 10 12.94 -12.44 -13.78
CA PHE A 10 12.00 -11.85 -14.74
C PHE A 10 12.39 -12.15 -16.19
N LEU A 11 13.67 -12.02 -16.52
CA LEU A 11 14.17 -12.32 -17.86
C LEU A 11 14.01 -13.80 -18.20
N VAL A 12 14.31 -14.70 -17.26
CA VAL A 12 14.12 -16.15 -17.44
C VAL A 12 12.63 -16.48 -17.65
N LEU A 13 11.75 -15.91 -16.82
CA LEU A 13 10.30 -16.15 -16.88
C LEU A 13 9.66 -15.69 -18.19
N LYS A 14 10.18 -14.65 -18.82
CA LYS A 14 9.69 -14.11 -20.10
C LYS A 14 10.43 -14.67 -21.32
N ASN A 15 11.25 -15.72 -21.13
CA ASN A 15 12.07 -16.35 -22.16
C ASN A 15 13.02 -15.37 -22.89
N PHE A 16 13.50 -14.35 -22.18
CA PHE A 16 14.50 -13.41 -22.70
C PHE A 16 15.92 -13.94 -22.54
N THR A 17 16.81 -13.53 -23.45
CA THR A 17 18.23 -13.88 -23.38
C THR A 17 18.94 -12.97 -22.38
N LEU A 18 19.38 -13.52 -21.24
CA LEU A 18 20.01 -12.77 -20.14
C LEU A 18 21.15 -11.83 -20.58
N GLN A 19 21.96 -12.22 -21.56
CA GLN A 19 23.10 -11.39 -21.99
C GLN A 19 22.70 -10.17 -22.81
N LYS A 20 21.71 -10.33 -23.71
CA LYS A 20 21.28 -9.27 -24.64
C LYS A 20 20.20 -8.38 -24.01
N ASP A 21 19.25 -8.99 -23.32
CA ASP A 21 18.02 -8.33 -22.88
C ASP A 21 18.14 -7.70 -21.50
N LYS A 22 19.17 -8.05 -20.71
CA LYS A 22 19.45 -7.38 -19.43
C LYS A 22 19.71 -5.89 -19.61
N ASN A 23 20.52 -5.51 -20.60
CA ASN A 23 20.82 -4.11 -20.87
C ASN A 23 19.59 -3.37 -21.39
N VAL A 24 18.76 -4.02 -22.22
CA VAL A 24 17.51 -3.44 -22.72
C VAL A 24 16.52 -3.19 -21.59
N LEU A 25 16.33 -4.18 -20.71
CA LEU A 25 15.49 -4.07 -19.53
C LEU A 25 15.98 -2.95 -18.61
N TYR A 26 17.28 -2.92 -18.30
CA TYR A 26 17.90 -1.88 -17.48
C TYR A 26 17.67 -0.49 -18.07
N GLN A 27 17.90 -0.29 -19.37
CA GLN A 27 17.69 1.00 -20.02
C GLN A 27 16.22 1.44 -20.02
N LYS A 28 15.28 0.51 -20.22
CA LYS A 28 13.85 0.80 -20.14
C LYS A 28 13.45 1.24 -18.73
N VAL A 29 13.88 0.50 -17.71
CA VAL A 29 13.62 0.81 -16.31
C VAL A 29 14.27 2.14 -15.91
N LYS A 30 15.52 2.38 -16.31
CA LYS A 30 16.22 3.64 -16.05
C LYS A 30 15.47 4.82 -16.67
N ARG A 31 15.11 4.74 -17.95
CA ARG A 31 14.33 5.79 -18.64
C ARG A 31 12.97 6.03 -17.99
N ALA A 32 12.29 4.98 -17.53
CA ALA A 32 11.03 5.11 -16.83
C ALA A 32 11.23 5.80 -15.48
N ASN A 33 12.24 5.39 -14.72
CA ASN A 33 12.61 6.00 -13.44
C ASN A 33 13.00 7.48 -13.58
N ASP A 34 13.78 7.84 -14.61
CA ASP A 34 14.14 9.24 -14.91
C ASP A 34 12.90 10.09 -15.22
N LYS A 35 11.85 9.47 -15.79
CA LYS A 35 10.53 10.08 -16.02
C LYS A 35 9.57 9.95 -14.83
N GLN A 36 10.06 9.48 -13.68
CA GLN A 36 9.27 9.20 -12.48
C GLN A 36 8.11 8.21 -12.70
N LYS A 37 8.17 7.41 -13.77
CA LYS A 37 7.24 6.31 -14.06
C LYS A 37 7.78 5.00 -13.49
N MET A 38 6.97 4.32 -12.69
CA MET A 38 7.38 3.12 -11.94
C MET A 38 6.90 1.83 -12.61
N PHE A 39 6.63 1.91 -13.91
CA PHE A 39 6.26 0.79 -14.75
C PHE A 39 6.97 0.89 -16.10
N ILE A 40 7.09 -0.24 -16.79
CA ILE A 40 7.65 -0.35 -18.13
C ILE A 40 6.67 -1.06 -19.05
N THR A 41 6.75 -0.77 -20.34
CA THR A 41 5.99 -1.47 -21.37
C THR A 41 6.90 -2.46 -22.11
N LEU A 42 6.49 -3.72 -22.13
CA LEU A 42 7.14 -4.83 -22.83
C LEU A 42 6.05 -5.64 -23.55
N ASN A 43 6.22 -5.91 -24.85
CA ASN A 43 5.27 -6.71 -25.64
C ASN A 43 3.80 -6.27 -25.48
N LYS A 44 3.54 -4.94 -25.49
CA LYS A 44 2.20 -4.34 -25.28
C LYS A 44 1.58 -4.59 -23.89
N GLN A 45 2.35 -5.10 -22.94
CA GLN A 45 1.95 -5.33 -21.56
C GLN A 45 2.69 -4.37 -20.61
N TYR A 46 2.07 -4.07 -19.48
CA TYR A 46 2.62 -3.17 -18.47
C TYR A 46 3.18 -3.97 -17.29
N PHE A 47 4.41 -3.67 -16.88
CA PHE A 47 5.07 -4.31 -15.75
C PHE A 47 5.52 -3.25 -14.76
N THR A 48 5.11 -3.39 -13.51
CA THR A 48 5.53 -2.50 -12.44
C THR A 48 6.89 -2.93 -11.91
N PHE A 49 7.70 -1.95 -11.48
CA PHE A 49 8.98 -2.22 -10.86
C PHE A 49 9.16 -1.39 -9.59
N THR A 50 10.00 -1.90 -8.69
CA THR A 50 10.39 -1.21 -7.47
C THR A 50 11.87 -1.44 -7.19
N TYR A 51 12.44 -0.58 -6.36
CA TYR A 51 13.78 -0.73 -5.84
C TYR A 51 13.71 -1.00 -4.34
N THR A 52 14.27 -2.12 -3.92
CA THR A 52 14.44 -2.44 -2.51
C THR A 52 15.90 -2.28 -2.10
N ASN A 53 16.13 -2.09 -0.80
CA ASN A 53 17.48 -2.05 -0.27
C ASN A 53 18.07 -3.45 -0.35
N GLY A 54 19.19 -3.58 -1.07
CA GLY A 54 19.96 -4.81 -1.11
C GLY A 54 20.69 -5.07 0.21
N ILE A 55 21.00 -6.33 0.46
CA ILE A 55 21.81 -6.75 1.60
C ILE A 55 23.27 -6.38 1.30
N GLY A 56 23.90 -5.54 2.14
CA GLY A 56 25.33 -5.19 2.04
C GLY A 56 25.61 -3.71 1.77
N ARG A 57 26.53 -3.39 0.85
CA ARG A 57 27.09 -2.04 0.58
C ARG A 57 26.10 -1.05 -0.08
N GLY A 58 24.87 -0.96 0.41
CA GLY A 58 23.92 0.11 0.06
C GLY A 58 23.40 0.09 -1.38
N GLY A 59 23.54 -1.03 -2.11
CA GLY A 59 23.01 -1.16 -3.46
C GLY A 59 21.49 -1.32 -3.48
N LYS A 60 20.80 -0.62 -4.38
CA LYS A 60 19.38 -0.86 -4.66
C LYS A 60 19.21 -2.09 -5.55
N VAL A 61 18.28 -2.97 -5.21
CA VAL A 61 17.95 -4.16 -5.99
C VAL A 61 16.66 -3.90 -6.77
N LEU A 62 16.71 -4.10 -8.08
CA LEU A 62 15.56 -4.00 -8.96
C LEU A 62 14.67 -5.25 -8.82
N GLN A 63 13.43 -5.02 -8.41
CA GLN A 63 12.36 -6.02 -8.41
C GLN A 63 11.27 -5.64 -9.40
N ILE A 64 10.69 -6.63 -10.06
CA ILE A 64 9.65 -6.47 -11.08
C ILE A 64 8.49 -7.38 -10.69
N TRP A 65 7.26 -6.91 -10.84
CA TRP A 65 6.09 -7.75 -10.64
C TRP A 65 5.96 -8.78 -11.76
N SER A 66 5.76 -10.05 -11.41
CA SER A 66 5.78 -11.16 -12.38
C SER A 66 4.62 -11.12 -13.39
N GLU A 67 3.47 -10.61 -12.96
CA GLU A 67 2.24 -10.54 -13.75
C GLU A 67 2.13 -9.21 -14.50
N PRO A 68 1.68 -9.22 -15.76
CA PRO A 68 1.41 -8.00 -16.51
C PRO A 68 0.08 -7.37 -16.11
N PHE A 69 -0.01 -6.05 -16.22
CA PHE A 69 -1.26 -5.29 -16.14
C PHE A 69 -1.79 -4.96 -17.53
N LYS A 70 -3.12 -4.77 -17.64
CA LYS A 70 -3.79 -4.49 -18.91
C LYS A 70 -3.71 -3.01 -19.29
N SER A 71 -3.56 -2.13 -18.30
CA SER A 71 -3.46 -0.68 -18.52
C SER A 71 -2.44 0.00 -17.60
N GLU A 72 -2.02 1.21 -17.97
CA GLU A 72 -1.18 2.09 -17.14
C GLU A 72 -1.89 2.44 -15.82
N ALA A 73 -3.17 2.78 -15.87
CA ALA A 73 -3.95 3.13 -14.69
C ALA A 73 -4.05 1.97 -13.68
N GLU A 74 -4.21 0.74 -14.15
CA GLU A 74 -4.23 -0.45 -13.29
C GLU A 74 -2.88 -0.69 -12.60
N ALA A 75 -1.79 -0.53 -13.36
CA ALA A 75 -0.43 -0.65 -12.84
C ALA A 75 -0.11 0.41 -11.78
N GLU A 76 -0.55 1.65 -12.00
CA GLU A 76 -0.37 2.75 -11.05
C GLU A 76 -1.21 2.59 -9.78
N ALA A 77 -2.48 2.20 -9.91
CA ALA A 77 -3.36 1.93 -8.77
C ALA A 77 -2.79 0.79 -7.89
N PHE A 78 -2.31 -0.29 -8.52
CA PHE A 78 -1.63 -1.37 -7.82
C PHE A 78 -0.41 -0.87 -7.03
N LEU A 79 0.47 -0.10 -7.68
CA LEU A 79 1.68 0.43 -7.04
C LEU A 79 1.36 1.39 -5.89
N HIS A 80 0.34 2.23 -6.05
CA HIS A 80 -0.11 3.13 -5.00
C HIS A 80 -0.56 2.34 -3.76
N ASN A 81 -1.46 1.38 -3.95
CA ASN A 81 -1.97 0.56 -2.85
C ASN A 81 -0.85 -0.28 -2.20
N TYR A 82 0.06 -0.83 -3.00
CA TYR A 82 1.23 -1.55 -2.50
C TYR A 82 2.13 -0.68 -1.61
N ARG A 83 2.34 0.60 -1.98
CA ARG A 83 3.15 1.52 -1.19
C ARG A 83 2.47 1.91 0.12
N VAL A 84 1.16 2.15 0.09
CA VAL A 84 0.38 2.45 1.30
C VAL A 84 0.48 1.28 2.28
N ASP A 85 0.23 0.05 1.83
CA ASP A 85 0.35 -1.16 2.67
C ASP A 85 1.77 -1.34 3.24
N MET A 86 2.80 -1.08 2.44
CA MET A 86 4.20 -1.14 2.91
C MET A 86 4.50 -0.08 3.98
N LEU A 87 4.02 1.15 3.81
CA LEU A 87 4.17 2.23 4.79
C LEU A 87 3.40 1.93 6.06
N GLU A 88 2.17 1.42 5.97
CA GLU A 88 1.38 1.00 7.13
C GLU A 88 2.09 -0.08 7.94
N LYS A 89 2.64 -1.09 7.25
CA LYS A 89 3.43 -2.16 7.90
C LYS A 89 4.68 -1.61 8.58
N MET A 90 5.40 -0.70 7.93
CA MET A 90 6.57 -0.04 8.51
C MET A 90 6.20 0.83 9.71
N ALA A 91 5.10 1.58 9.64
CA ALA A 91 4.60 2.40 10.74
C ALA A 91 4.21 1.53 11.95
N LYS A 92 3.45 0.45 11.73
CA LYS A 92 3.09 -0.52 12.78
C LYS A 92 4.33 -1.10 13.47
N HIS A 93 5.33 -1.50 12.68
CA HIS A 93 6.57 -2.06 13.20
C HIS A 93 7.44 -1.03 13.94
N THR A 94 7.53 0.21 13.44
CA THR A 94 8.40 1.27 13.99
C THR A 94 7.80 1.91 15.24
N PHE A 95 6.48 2.13 15.24
CA PHE A 95 5.78 2.79 16.34
C PHE A 95 5.14 1.80 17.32
N GLY A 96 5.32 0.49 17.12
CA GLY A 96 4.75 -0.53 18.01
C GLY A 96 3.24 -0.40 18.18
N VAL A 97 2.53 0.12 17.17
CA VAL A 97 1.08 0.32 17.25
C VAL A 97 0.40 -1.03 17.09
N SER A 98 0.32 -1.76 18.19
CA SER A 98 -0.66 -2.80 18.40
C SER A 98 -2.06 -2.19 18.20
N ASN A 99 -2.98 -2.97 17.64
CA ASN A 99 -4.35 -2.60 17.27
C ASN A 99 -5.25 -2.05 18.41
N GLU A 100 -4.72 -1.65 19.57
CA GLU A 100 -5.49 -1.24 20.75
C GLU A 100 -6.06 0.18 20.68
N ILE A 101 -5.63 1.03 19.74
CA ILE A 101 -6.09 2.43 19.67
C ILE A 101 -7.44 2.56 18.92
N THR A 102 -7.80 1.64 18.03
CA THR A 102 -9.03 1.80 17.21
C THR A 102 -10.31 1.33 17.94
N THR A 103 -10.19 0.45 18.94
CA THR A 103 -11.36 -0.02 19.71
C THR A 103 -11.85 1.02 20.71
N ASN A 104 -10.96 1.86 21.25
CA ASN A 104 -11.31 2.82 22.30
C ASN A 104 -11.97 4.08 21.74
N ALA A 105 -11.67 4.49 20.50
CA ALA A 105 -12.36 5.62 19.87
C ALA A 105 -13.84 5.31 19.58
N THR A 106 -14.16 4.05 19.24
CA THR A 106 -15.53 3.64 18.93
C THR A 106 -16.37 3.48 20.22
N HIS A 107 -15.77 2.96 21.30
CA HIS A 107 -16.48 2.77 22.56
C HIS A 107 -16.74 4.07 23.34
N THR A 108 -15.90 5.11 23.13
CA THR A 108 -16.10 6.43 23.78
C THR A 108 -17.12 7.30 23.03
N LEU A 109 -17.24 7.15 21.70
CA LEU A 109 -18.25 7.86 20.89
C LEU A 109 -19.67 7.35 21.15
N HIS A 110 -19.84 6.04 21.42
CA HIS A 110 -21.15 5.51 21.83
C HIS A 110 -21.55 5.99 23.24
N ALA A 111 -20.60 6.04 24.17
CA ALA A 111 -20.87 6.51 25.54
C ALA A 111 -21.24 8.01 25.62
N LEU A 112 -20.75 8.85 24.70
CA LEU A 112 -21.08 10.28 24.67
C LEU A 112 -22.44 10.56 24.02
N ASN A 113 -22.89 9.73 23.07
CA ASN A 113 -24.21 9.89 22.46
C ASN A 113 -25.35 9.40 23.37
N ASP A 114 -25.11 8.40 24.21
CA ASP A 114 -26.12 7.89 25.15
C ASP A 114 -26.32 8.80 26.39
N MET A 115 -25.36 9.68 26.70
CA MET A 115 -25.51 10.70 27.76
C MET A 115 -26.27 11.95 27.31
N SER A 116 -26.51 12.15 26.00
CA SER A 116 -27.20 13.35 25.48
C SER A 116 -28.70 13.16 25.22
N SER A 117 -29.25 11.95 25.38
CA SER A 117 -30.67 11.66 25.07
C SER A 117 -31.54 11.31 26.30
N GLY A 118 -31.06 11.61 27.51
CA GLY A 118 -31.78 11.37 28.77
C GLY A 118 -32.74 12.49 29.16
N ALA A 119 -33.96 12.43 28.62
CA ALA A 119 -35.23 12.77 29.27
C ALA A 119 -35.42 14.16 29.94
N VAL A 120 -36.08 15.06 29.20
CA VAL A 120 -36.92 16.12 29.79
C VAL A 120 -38.21 15.44 30.29
N VAL A 121 -38.26 15.07 31.57
CA VAL A 121 -39.51 14.58 32.19
C VAL A 121 -40.30 15.80 32.69
N SER A 122 -41.36 16.12 31.96
CA SER A 122 -42.47 16.93 32.45
C SER A 122 -43.23 16.16 33.54
N GLY A 123 -43.44 16.78 34.70
CA GLY A 123 -44.33 16.24 35.73
C GLY A 123 -44.59 17.27 36.82
N GLY A 124 -45.73 17.95 36.76
CA GLY A 124 -46.28 18.65 37.92
C GLY A 124 -46.92 17.69 38.92
N VAL A 125 -47.04 18.11 40.17
CA VAL A 125 -48.25 18.12 41.02
C VAL A 125 -47.84 18.38 42.49
N ASN A 126 -48.45 19.44 43.04
CA ASN A 126 -48.85 19.76 44.42
C ASN A 126 -47.92 19.46 45.61
N ASP A 127 -47.52 20.54 46.28
CA ASP A 127 -47.34 20.55 47.74
C ASP A 127 -48.44 21.41 48.38
N THR A 128 -49.34 20.73 49.08
CA THR A 128 -50.18 21.29 50.15
C THR A 128 -49.50 20.91 51.46
N LEU A 129 -49.06 21.87 52.26
CA LEU A 129 -48.85 21.65 53.70
C LEU A 129 -49.04 22.97 54.47
N ALA A 130 -50.09 22.94 55.31
CA ALA A 130 -50.35 23.63 56.58
C ALA A 130 -50.04 25.12 56.74
#